data_AF-A0A653DJA9-F1
#
_entry.id   AF-A0A653DJA9-F1
#
_cell.length_a   1.000
_cell.length_b   1.000
_cell.length_c   1.000
_cell.angle_alpha   90.00
_cell.angle_beta   90.00
_cell.angle_gamma   90.00
#
_symmetry.space_group_name_H-M   'P 1'
#
loop_
_entity.id
_entity.type
_entity.pdbx_description
1 polymer ?
#
loop_
_entity_poly.entity_id
_entity_poly.type
_entity_poly.pdbx_seq_one_letter_code
_entity_poly.pdbx_strand_id
1 'polypeptide(L)'
;MKDSKLTGPTLDSLHPATEKCIRQCLRQHELLKTVWQKVLPYSIYNQTLGKILDTLCCQIINSIVQLEDISSDAATQMGDLLNVIINRGSNLFTNPKEVNLYVKSWYKLNELNFVLGASLMDINDHWSDGKGPLALHFKCGELKTLIRALFQNTDRRAALLSKIQEY
;
A
#
# COMPACT_ATOMS: atom_id res chain seq x y z
N MET A 1 -5.57 -1.57 41.44
CA MET A 1 -6.34 -1.80 40.19
C MET A 1 -6.73 -0.46 39.59
N LYS A 2 -6.04 -0.05 38.52
CA LYS A 2 -6.55 0.86 37.49
C LYS A 2 -5.65 0.74 36.26
N ASP A 3 -6.06 -0.22 35.43
CA ASP A 3 -5.99 -0.26 33.97
C ASP A 3 -4.69 0.16 33.28
N SER A 4 -3.84 -0.85 33.10
CA SER A 4 -3.00 -0.99 31.91
C SER A 4 -3.88 -1.01 30.65
N LYS A 5 -3.66 -0.07 29.73
CA LYS A 5 -4.01 -0.20 28.31
C LYS A 5 -2.82 0.33 27.51
N LEU A 6 -1.88 -0.54 27.14
CA LEU A 6 -1.82 -1.15 25.81
C LEU A 6 -1.69 -0.08 24.71
N THR A 7 -0.60 0.68 24.75
CA THR A 7 0.03 1.16 23.52
C THR A 7 0.68 -0.06 22.87
N GLY A 8 0.06 -0.60 21.82
CA GLY A 8 0.79 -1.35 20.80
C GLY A 8 1.90 -0.46 20.19
N PRO A 9 2.67 -0.94 19.22
CA PRO A 9 3.71 -0.13 18.60
C PRO A 9 3.04 0.97 17.76
N THR A 10 2.67 2.09 18.38
CA THR A 10 2.30 3.31 17.67
C THR A 10 3.49 3.67 16.80
N LEU A 11 3.28 3.70 15.49
CA LEU A 11 4.33 4.12 14.59
C LEU A 11 4.28 5.64 14.46
N ASP A 12 5.14 6.31 15.23
CA ASP A 12 5.23 7.77 15.24
C ASP A 12 5.86 8.31 13.95
N SER A 13 6.88 7.62 13.43
CA SER A 13 7.55 7.96 12.17
C SER A 13 8.26 6.74 11.58
N LEU A 14 8.49 6.76 10.27
CA LEU A 14 9.26 5.75 9.58
C LEU A 14 10.75 5.92 9.88
N HIS A 15 11.40 4.83 10.24
CA HIS A 15 12.85 4.83 10.43
C HIS A 15 13.55 5.22 9.11
N PRO A 16 14.53 6.15 9.11
CA PRO A 16 15.19 6.62 7.88
C PRO A 16 15.82 5.50 7.03
N ALA A 17 16.22 4.40 7.66
CA ALA A 17 16.74 3.24 6.95
C ALA A 17 15.67 2.56 6.06
N THR A 18 14.38 2.62 6.42
CA THR A 18 13.29 2.00 5.65
C THR A 18 13.20 2.61 4.25
N GLU A 19 13.19 3.95 4.18
CA GLU A 19 13.21 4.67 2.91
C GLU A 19 14.44 4.28 2.07
N LYS A 20 15.61 4.30 2.70
CA LYS A 20 16.88 3.97 2.04
C LYS A 20 16.85 2.54 1.48
N CYS A 21 16.35 1.57 2.25
CA CYS A 21 16.21 0.18 1.82
C CYS A 21 15.27 0.04 0.62
N ILE A 22 14.09 0.67 0.66
CA ILE A 22 13.13 0.63 -0.46
C ILE A 22 13.75 1.25 -1.72
N ARG A 23 14.39 2.41 -1.60
CA ARG A 23 15.07 3.07 -2.72
C ARG A 23 16.20 2.19 -3.28
N GLN A 24 16.89 1.46 -2.42
CA GLN A 24 17.93 0.52 -2.81
C GLN A 24 17.35 -0.70 -3.54
N CYS A 25 16.25 -1.29 -3.07
CA CYS A 25 15.56 -2.38 -3.77
C CYS A 25 15.17 -1.97 -5.19
N LEU A 26 14.56 -0.79 -5.35
CA LEU A 26 14.20 -0.24 -6.65
C LEU A 26 15.43 -0.02 -7.54
N ARG A 27 16.52 0.51 -6.98
CA ARG A 27 17.79 0.65 -7.71
C ARG A 27 18.32 -0.70 -8.20
N GLN A 28 18.25 -1.75 -7.38
CA GLN A 28 18.67 -3.09 -7.81
C GLN A 28 17.80 -3.60 -8.96
N HIS A 29 16.49 -3.35 -8.95
CA HIS A 29 15.62 -3.70 -10.08
C HIS A 29 15.98 -2.91 -11.36
N GLU A 30 16.28 -1.61 -11.23
CA GLU A 30 16.72 -0.78 -12.35
C GLU A 30 18.03 -1.30 -12.96
N LEU A 31 18.96 -1.79 -12.13
CA LEU A 31 20.18 -2.45 -12.61
C LEU A 31 19.86 -3.74 -13.36
N LEU A 32 19.00 -4.60 -12.81
CA LEU A 32 18.55 -5.82 -13.49
C LEU A 32 17.93 -5.52 -14.85
N LYS A 33 17.11 -4.46 -14.95
CA LYS A 33 16.54 -3.98 -16.21
C LYS A 33 17.60 -3.77 -17.29
N THR A 34 18.74 -3.14 -16.97
CA THR A 34 19.80 -2.83 -17.96
C THR A 34 20.44 -4.07 -18.59
N VAL A 35 20.43 -5.19 -17.87
CA VAL A 35 21.03 -6.45 -18.30
C VAL A 35 19.94 -7.35 -18.92
N TRP A 36 18.84 -7.54 -18.21
CA TRP A 36 17.81 -8.50 -18.57
C TRP A 36 17.02 -8.10 -19.82
N GLN A 37 16.77 -6.80 -20.06
CA GLN A 37 16.06 -6.37 -21.28
C GLN A 37 16.82 -6.73 -22.56
N LYS A 38 18.14 -6.87 -22.50
CA LYS A 38 18.98 -7.18 -23.66
C LYS A 38 19.08 -8.68 -23.95
N VAL A 39 18.71 -9.53 -22.98
CA VAL A 39 18.98 -10.97 -23.02
C VAL A 39 17.67 -11.78 -22.97
N LEU A 40 16.67 -11.32 -22.23
CA LEU A 40 15.41 -12.02 -22.05
C LEU A 40 14.37 -11.59 -23.10
N PRO A 41 13.56 -12.52 -23.62
CA PRO A 41 12.37 -12.19 -24.40
C PRO A 41 11.38 -11.33 -23.61
N TYR A 42 10.59 -10.52 -24.32
CA TYR A 42 9.64 -9.55 -23.75
C TYR A 42 8.76 -10.13 -22.61
N SER A 43 8.13 -11.28 -22.86
CA SER A 43 7.22 -11.90 -21.90
C SER A 43 7.95 -12.40 -20.65
N ILE A 44 9.09 -13.06 -20.82
CA ILE A 44 9.89 -13.60 -19.73
C ILE A 44 10.46 -12.46 -18.87
N TYR A 45 10.96 -11.40 -19.51
CA TYR A 45 11.44 -10.21 -18.83
C TYR A 45 10.37 -9.60 -17.91
N ASN A 46 9.23 -9.22 -18.49
CA ASN A 46 8.18 -8.52 -17.75
C ASN A 46 7.55 -9.43 -16.67
N GLN A 47 7.37 -10.72 -16.94
CA GLN A 47 6.85 -11.67 -15.95
C GLN A 47 7.82 -11.87 -14.77
N THR A 48 9.13 -11.96 -15.04
CA THR A 48 10.13 -12.16 -13.99
C THR A 48 10.24 -10.92 -13.11
N LEU A 49 10.38 -9.74 -13.70
CA LEU A 49 10.39 -8.47 -12.94
C LEU A 49 9.09 -8.21 -12.20
N GLY A 50 7.95 -8.54 -12.83
CA GLY A 50 6.64 -8.49 -12.22
C GLY A 50 6.59 -9.24 -10.89
N LYS A 51 7.03 -10.51 -10.87
CA LYS A 51 7.06 -11.31 -9.63
C LYS A 51 7.92 -10.70 -8.53
N ILE A 52 9.08 -10.14 -8.88
CA ILE A 52 9.98 -9.54 -7.88
C ILE A 52 9.35 -8.27 -7.30
N LEU A 53 8.79 -7.40 -8.17
CA LEU A 53 8.11 -6.19 -7.72
C LEU A 53 6.84 -6.50 -6.93
N ASP A 54 6.04 -7.48 -7.35
CA ASP A 54 4.85 -7.97 -6.65
C ASP A 54 5.18 -8.46 -5.23
N THR A 55 6.31 -9.16 -5.07
CA THR A 55 6.79 -9.61 -3.76
C THR A 55 7.11 -8.42 -2.85
N LEU A 56 7.82 -7.41 -3.37
CA LEU A 56 8.13 -6.19 -2.62
C LEU A 56 6.86 -5.44 -2.22
N CYS A 57 5.93 -5.25 -3.16
CA CYS A 57 4.66 -4.57 -2.91
C CYS A 57 3.82 -5.32 -1.88
N CYS A 58 3.71 -6.66 -1.97
CA CYS A 58 2.99 -7.47 -0.99
C CYS A 58 3.58 -7.33 0.42
N GLN A 59 4.92 -7.36 0.55
CA GLN A 59 5.58 -7.18 1.84
C GLN A 59 5.28 -5.82 2.47
N ILE A 60 5.32 -4.75 1.67
CA ILE A 60 5.06 -3.39 2.14
C ILE A 60 3.58 -3.23 2.52
N ILE A 61 2.65 -3.68 1.67
CA ILE A 61 1.21 -3.63 1.97
C ILE A 61 0.91 -4.36 3.28
N ASN A 62 1.39 -5.60 3.42
CA ASN A 62 1.14 -6.40 4.62
C ASN A 62 1.74 -5.73 5.87
N SER A 63 2.93 -5.13 5.75
CA SER A 63 3.57 -4.44 6.88
C SER A 63 2.77 -3.23 7.36
N ILE A 64 2.19 -2.45 6.43
CA ILE A 64 1.40 -1.25 6.77
C ILE A 64 0.03 -1.65 7.34
N VAL A 65 -0.65 -2.60 6.70
CA VAL A 65 -2.00 -3.04 7.09
C VAL A 65 -2.05 -3.70 8.47
N GLN A 66 -0.93 -4.28 8.92
CA GLN A 66 -0.82 -4.90 10.24
C GLN A 66 -0.56 -3.91 11.39
N LEU A 67 -0.31 -2.63 11.09
CA LEU A 67 -0.12 -1.62 12.13
C LEU A 67 -1.45 -1.32 12.82
N GLU A 68 -1.42 -1.26 14.15
CA GLU A 68 -2.60 -1.00 14.97
C GLU A 68 -2.89 0.50 15.13
N ASP A 69 -1.86 1.34 15.09
CA ASP A 69 -1.93 2.78 15.30
C ASP A 69 -0.86 3.49 14.47
N ILE A 70 -1.28 4.47 13.66
CA ILE A 70 -0.45 5.18 12.69
C ILE A 70 -0.65 6.68 12.90
N SER A 71 0.43 7.39 13.21
CA SER A 71 0.39 8.86 13.31
C SER A 71 0.16 9.51 11.93
N SER A 72 -0.33 10.75 11.91
CA SER A 72 -0.49 11.52 10.66
C SER A 72 0.85 11.71 9.92
N ASP A 73 1.94 11.89 10.67
CA ASP A 73 3.28 12.06 10.11
C ASP A 73 3.77 10.75 9.48
N ALA A 74 3.57 9.62 10.17
CA ALA A 74 3.92 8.30 9.63
C ALA A 74 3.09 7.96 8.39
N ALA A 75 1.78 8.27 8.38
CA ALA A 75 0.92 8.05 7.22
C ALA A 75 1.39 8.86 5.99
N THR A 76 1.80 10.11 6.21
CA THR A 76 2.33 10.99 5.15
C THR A 76 3.65 10.44 4.61
N GLN A 77 4.59 10.08 5.50
CA GLN A 77 5.86 9.48 5.11
C GLN A 77 5.66 8.16 4.34
N MET A 78 4.69 7.33 4.74
CA MET A 78 4.36 6.10 4.01
C MET A 78 3.79 6.41 2.63
N GLY A 79 2.88 7.37 2.51
CA GLY A 79 2.33 7.80 1.23
C GLY A 79 3.43 8.26 0.26
N ASP A 80 4.38 9.05 0.75
CA ASP A 80 5.54 9.46 -0.05
C ASP A 80 6.39 8.27 -0.52
N LEU A 81 6.62 7.29 0.35
CA LEU A 81 7.33 6.05 -0.01
C LEU A 81 6.57 5.21 -1.04
N LEU A 82 5.26 5.05 -0.88
CA LEU A 82 4.42 4.33 -1.83
C LEU A 82 4.41 5.03 -3.20
N ASN A 83 4.34 6.37 -3.23
CA ASN A 83 4.46 7.15 -4.45
C ASN A 83 5.80 6.92 -5.16
N VAL A 84 6.92 6.82 -4.42
CA VAL A 84 8.23 6.48 -5.02
C VAL A 84 8.19 5.11 -5.69
N ILE A 85 7.55 4.11 -5.06
CA ILE A 85 7.42 2.75 -5.61
C ILE A 85 6.51 2.76 -6.84
N ILE A 86 5.38 3.45 -6.80
CA ILE A 86 4.43 3.54 -7.92
C ILE A 86 5.10 4.19 -9.14
N ASN A 87 5.78 5.32 -8.93
CA ASN A 87 6.42 6.08 -9.99
C ASN A 87 7.63 5.36 -10.59
N ARG A 88 8.48 4.72 -9.78
CA ARG A 88 9.68 4.02 -10.28
C ARG A 88 9.38 2.59 -10.75
N GLY A 89 8.46 1.90 -10.09
CA GLY A 89 8.12 0.51 -10.35
C GLY A 89 7.51 0.31 -11.73
N SER A 90 6.60 1.18 -12.15
CA SER A 90 6.02 1.13 -13.51
C SER A 90 7.09 1.26 -14.60
N ASN A 91 8.10 2.11 -14.37
CA ASN A 91 9.21 2.33 -15.30
C ASN A 91 10.18 1.14 -15.42
N LEU A 92 10.04 0.09 -14.61
CA LEU A 92 10.83 -1.14 -14.74
C LEU A 92 10.39 -1.99 -15.94
N PHE A 93 9.14 -1.87 -16.37
CA PHE A 93 8.58 -2.67 -17.45
C PHE A 93 8.95 -2.10 -18.82
N THR A 94 8.88 -2.93 -19.86
CA THR A 94 9.11 -2.47 -21.23
C THR A 94 8.05 -1.44 -21.65
N ASN A 95 6.81 -1.64 -21.23
CA ASN A 95 5.73 -0.67 -21.32
C ASN A 95 5.22 -0.33 -19.90
N PRO A 96 5.39 0.91 -19.40
CA PRO A 96 4.99 1.27 -18.04
C PRO A 96 3.49 1.08 -17.75
N LYS A 97 2.65 1.09 -18.78
CA LYS A 97 1.20 0.88 -18.65
C LYS A 97 0.82 -0.57 -18.36
N GLU A 98 1.74 -1.52 -18.56
CA GLU A 98 1.50 -2.95 -18.40
C GLU A 98 1.86 -3.48 -17.01
N VAL A 99 2.32 -2.63 -16.09
CA VAL A 99 2.68 -3.06 -14.72
C VAL A 99 1.57 -3.88 -14.06
N ASN A 100 0.30 -3.47 -14.24
CA ASN A 100 -0.88 -4.16 -13.73
C ASN A 100 -1.07 -5.59 -14.27
N LEU A 101 -0.52 -5.90 -15.44
CA LEU A 101 -0.60 -7.24 -16.03
C LEU A 101 0.34 -8.23 -15.33
N TYR A 102 1.43 -7.72 -14.74
CA TYR A 102 2.50 -8.54 -14.18
C TYR A 102 2.63 -8.43 -12.66
N VAL A 103 2.04 -7.39 -12.04
CA VAL A 103 2.07 -7.12 -10.61
C VAL A 103 0.65 -7.14 -10.07
N LYS A 104 0.27 -8.24 -9.42
CA LYS A 104 -1.10 -8.48 -8.94
C LYS A 104 -1.49 -7.53 -7.82
N SER A 105 -0.53 -7.18 -6.96
CA SER A 105 -0.76 -6.26 -5.85
C SER A 105 -0.74 -4.78 -6.25
N TRP A 106 -0.57 -4.45 -7.54
CA TRP A 106 -0.36 -3.06 -7.96
C TRP A 106 -1.55 -2.16 -7.64
N TYR A 107 -2.77 -2.57 -8.02
CA TYR A 107 -3.96 -1.80 -7.70
C TYR A 107 -4.13 -1.63 -6.19
N LYS A 108 -3.97 -2.70 -5.41
CA LYS A 108 -4.03 -2.63 -3.95
C LYS A 108 -3.01 -1.68 -3.34
N LEU A 109 -1.80 -1.59 -3.90
CA LEU A 109 -0.77 -0.62 -3.50
C LEU A 109 -1.24 0.83 -3.73
N ASN A 110 -1.88 1.09 -4.88
CA ASN A 110 -2.39 2.42 -5.23
C ASN A 110 -3.57 2.80 -4.32
N GLU A 111 -4.48 1.86 -4.05
CA GLU A 111 -5.58 2.06 -3.11
C GLU A 111 -5.08 2.29 -1.68
N LEU A 112 -4.03 1.57 -1.24
CA LEU A 112 -3.39 1.81 0.05
C LEU A 112 -2.81 3.23 0.14
N ASN A 113 -2.11 3.66 -0.92
CA ASN A 113 -1.55 5.01 -1.00
C ASN A 113 -2.65 6.09 -0.95
N PHE A 114 -3.79 5.86 -1.61
CA PHE A 114 -4.96 6.71 -1.50
C PHE A 114 -5.46 6.78 -0.05
N VAL A 115 -5.69 5.64 0.60
CA VAL A 115 -6.25 5.59 1.97
C VAL A 115 -5.35 6.31 2.99
N LEU A 116 -4.02 6.20 2.86
CA LEU A 116 -3.06 6.87 3.76
C LEU A 116 -3.17 8.40 3.74
N GLY A 117 -3.59 9.00 2.61
CA GLY A 117 -3.74 10.45 2.45
C GLY A 117 -5.19 10.95 2.39
N ALA A 118 -6.17 10.04 2.46
CA ALA A 118 -7.59 10.34 2.28
C ALA A 118 -8.27 10.77 3.58
N SER A 119 -9.35 11.54 3.48
CA SER A 119 -10.27 11.76 4.61
C SER A 119 -11.28 10.61 4.75
N LEU A 120 -11.98 10.52 5.89
CA LEU A 120 -13.08 9.54 6.07
C LEU A 120 -14.19 9.71 5.02
N MET A 121 -14.41 10.93 4.51
CA MET A 121 -15.39 11.18 3.44
C MET A 121 -14.90 10.60 2.11
N ASP A 122 -13.64 10.87 1.75
CA ASP A 122 -13.05 10.33 0.52
C ASP A 122 -13.05 8.79 0.54
N ILE A 123 -12.74 8.18 1.69
CA ILE A 123 -12.78 6.71 1.86
C ILE A 123 -14.21 6.18 1.71
N ASN A 124 -15.21 6.87 2.27
CA ASN A 124 -16.62 6.49 2.10
C ASN A 124 -17.03 6.50 0.63
N ASP A 125 -16.61 7.53 -0.10
CA ASP A 125 -16.97 7.71 -1.51
C ASP A 125 -16.25 6.69 -2.40
N HIS A 126 -14.99 6.38 -2.10
CA HIS A 126 -14.20 5.35 -2.80
C HIS A 126 -14.64 3.91 -2.45
N TRP A 127 -15.28 3.71 -1.29
CA TRP A 127 -15.93 2.45 -0.94
C TRP A 127 -17.23 2.24 -1.75
N SER A 128 -18.00 3.33 -1.94
CA SER A 128 -19.22 3.36 -2.76
C SER A 128 -20.19 2.19 -2.47
N ASP A 129 -20.57 2.05 -1.19
CA ASP A 129 -21.45 0.97 -0.70
C ASP A 129 -21.02 -0.44 -1.12
N GLY A 130 -19.70 -0.70 -1.18
CA GLY A 130 -19.12 -1.99 -1.54
C GLY A 130 -18.96 -2.22 -3.04
N LYS A 131 -19.16 -1.19 -3.86
CA LYS A 131 -19.04 -1.25 -5.33
C LYS A 131 -17.86 -0.47 -5.88
N GLY A 132 -17.16 0.29 -5.03
CA GLY A 132 -16.03 1.12 -5.42
C GLY A 132 -14.69 0.37 -5.43
N PRO A 133 -13.59 1.04 -5.86
CA PRO A 133 -12.28 0.41 -6.01
C PRO A 133 -11.72 -0.19 -4.71
N LEU A 134 -12.02 0.42 -3.55
CA LEU A 134 -11.62 -0.15 -2.26
C LEU A 134 -12.24 -1.54 -2.01
N ALA A 135 -13.49 -1.75 -2.42
CA ALA A 135 -14.17 -3.03 -2.25
C ALA A 135 -13.62 -4.12 -3.18
N LEU A 136 -13.03 -3.74 -4.32
CA LEU A 136 -12.41 -4.67 -5.26
C LEU A 136 -11.04 -5.17 -4.76
N HIS A 137 -10.33 -4.35 -3.98
CA HIS A 137 -8.93 -4.60 -3.64
C HIS A 137 -8.65 -4.84 -2.16
N PHE A 138 -9.57 -4.49 -1.27
CA PHE A 138 -9.49 -4.76 0.16
C PHE A 138 -10.60 -5.68 0.65
N LYS A 139 -10.25 -6.55 1.59
CA LYS A 139 -11.24 -7.25 2.41
C LYS A 139 -11.84 -6.26 3.41
N CYS A 140 -13.12 -6.40 3.73
CA CYS A 140 -13.82 -5.54 4.70
C CYS A 140 -13.08 -5.45 6.04
N GLY A 141 -12.62 -6.58 6.58
CA GLY A 141 -11.87 -6.62 7.85
C GLY A 141 -10.55 -5.86 7.77
N GLU A 142 -9.84 -5.99 6.65
CA GLU A 142 -8.56 -5.34 6.40
C GLU A 142 -8.70 -3.82 6.34
N LEU A 143 -9.66 -3.32 5.55
CA LEU A 143 -9.95 -1.89 5.42
C LEU A 143 -10.41 -1.30 6.75
N LYS A 144 -11.24 -2.02 7.51
CA LYS A 144 -11.68 -1.61 8.84
C LYS A 144 -10.52 -1.46 9.82
N THR A 145 -9.56 -2.38 9.81
CA THR A 145 -8.36 -2.29 10.65
C THR A 145 -7.51 -1.07 10.26
N LEU A 146 -7.29 -0.85 8.97
CA LEU A 146 -6.55 0.30 8.47
C LEU A 146 -7.21 1.65 8.86
N ILE A 147 -8.53 1.76 8.72
CA ILE A 147 -9.28 2.96 9.15
C ILE A 147 -9.16 3.18 10.66
N ARG A 148 -9.14 2.11 11.47
CA ARG A 148 -8.95 2.24 12.92
C ARG A 148 -7.54 2.72 13.27
N ALA A 149 -6.54 2.27 12.51
CA ALA A 149 -5.14 2.66 12.70
C ALA A 149 -4.87 4.12 12.30
N LEU A 150 -5.57 4.64 11.28
CA LEU A 150 -5.34 6.01 10.78
C LEU A 150 -6.18 7.09 11.46
N PHE A 151 -7.36 6.74 12.00
CA PHE A 151 -8.33 7.73 12.48
C PHE A 151 -8.70 7.51 13.94
N GLN A 152 -8.77 8.61 14.68
CA GLN A 152 -9.23 8.64 16.07
C GLN A 152 -10.68 8.13 16.22
N ASN A 153 -11.01 7.64 17.42
CA ASN A 153 -12.34 7.13 17.71
C ASN A 153 -13.38 8.26 17.76
N THR A 154 -14.15 8.39 16.68
CA THR A 154 -15.20 9.40 16.52
C THR A 154 -16.47 8.77 15.94
N ASP A 155 -17.61 9.44 16.11
CA ASP A 155 -18.89 8.99 15.56
C ASP A 155 -18.85 8.85 14.03
N ARG A 156 -18.13 9.75 13.36
CA ARG A 156 -17.91 9.69 11.89
C ARG A 156 -17.18 8.41 11.49
N ARG A 157 -16.12 8.04 12.22
CA ARG A 157 -15.39 6.78 12.01
C ARG A 157 -16.31 5.58 12.24
N ALA A 158 -17.06 5.58 13.35
CA ALA A 158 -17.97 4.49 13.68
C ALA A 158 -19.06 4.30 12.60
N ALA A 159 -19.63 5.40 12.11
CA ALA A 159 -20.59 5.39 11.02
C ALA A 159 -20.01 4.79 9.73
N LEU A 160 -18.80 5.18 9.32
CA LEU A 160 -18.13 4.59 8.15
C LEU A 160 -17.86 3.09 8.34
N LEU A 161 -17.28 2.70 9.48
CA LEU A 161 -17.01 1.30 9.79
C LEU A 161 -18.29 0.45 9.76
N SER A 162 -19.44 1.02 10.12
CA SER A 162 -20.73 0.33 10.04
C SER A 162 -21.18 0.04 8.61
N LYS A 163 -20.80 0.87 7.63
CA LYS A 163 -21.12 0.68 6.20
C LYS A 163 -20.23 -0.34 5.50
N ILE A 164 -19.02 -0.59 6.01
CA ILE A 164 -18.05 -1.51 5.42
C ILE A 164 -18.36 -2.93 5.93
N GLN A 165 -19.31 -3.63 5.32
CA GLN A 165 -19.67 -5.01 5.69
C GLN A 165 -19.61 -5.94 4.47
N GLU A 166 -19.35 -7.22 4.73
CA GLU A 166 -19.49 -8.25 3.69
C GLU A 166 -20.99 -8.42 3.41
N TYR A 167 -21.37 -8.36 2.13
CA TYR A 167 -22.75 -8.58 1.65
C TYR A 167 -22.93 -10.03 1.21
#